data_AF-A0A183T5C9-F1
#
_entry.id   AF-A0A183T5C9-F1
#
_cell.length_a   1.000
_cell.length_b   1.000
_cell.length_c   1.000
_cell.angle_alpha   90.00
_cell.angle_beta   90.00
_cell.angle_gamma   90.00
#
_symmetry.space_group_name_H-M   'P 1'
#
loop_
_entity.id
_entity.type
_entity.pdbx_description
1 polymer ?
#
loop_
_entity_poly.entity_id
_entity_poly.type
_entity_poly.pdbx_seq_one_letter_code
_entity_poly.pdbx_strand_id
1 'polypeptide(L)'
;MGKITSITRRLARCDLVAVGDQPLAGPFRGMIRREDIRSTQRDRAEPSLSFRPGDLIRARVINLIGHVAGGHPSTSLPGIASPDVEAIIGSARAVAAAVTSAIDSSSASSPTCLLSTAEPELGVVLGIGRPPLSGTSSIFGSTGGLPLVPSSWTEMVCPRSMAKFPRKVAKVPNELIDILLSSSSY
;
A
#
# COMPACT_ATOMS: atom_id res chain seq x y z
N MET A 1 -0.53 2.99 -5.54
CA MET A 1 0.19 1.71 -5.43
C MET A 1 1.33 1.85 -4.42
N GLY A 2 1.59 0.81 -3.63
CA GLY A 2 2.71 0.79 -2.69
C GLY A 2 3.30 -0.60 -2.51
N LYS A 3 4.56 -0.68 -2.13
CA LYS A 3 5.28 -1.92 -1.84
C LYS A 3 5.44 -2.07 -0.32
N ILE A 4 4.94 -3.16 0.25
CA ILE A 4 5.07 -3.43 1.69
C ILE A 4 6.54 -3.61 2.05
N THR A 5 7.02 -2.86 3.05
CA THR A 5 8.41 -2.92 3.51
C THR A 5 8.55 -3.66 4.83
N SER A 6 7.63 -3.43 5.77
CA SER A 6 7.67 -4.02 7.11
C SER A 6 6.27 -4.17 7.69
N ILE A 7 6.08 -5.17 8.53
CA ILE A 7 4.80 -5.47 9.17
C ILE A 7 5.03 -5.63 10.66
N THR A 8 4.11 -5.08 11.44
CA THR A 8 4.02 -5.26 12.88
C THR A 8 2.62 -5.79 13.23
N ARG A 9 2.39 -6.16 14.49
CA ARG A 9 1.05 -6.60 14.94
C ARG A 9 -0.06 -5.55 14.76
N ARG A 10 0.29 -4.26 14.67
CA ARG A 10 -0.69 -3.16 14.66
C ARG A 10 -0.76 -2.40 13.34
N LEU A 11 0.28 -2.50 12.50
CA LEU A 11 0.37 -1.73 11.26
C LEU A 11 1.31 -2.40 10.26
N ALA A 12 1.08 -2.11 8.97
CA ALA A 12 1.97 -2.40 7.86
C ALA A 12 2.54 -1.09 7.30
N ARG A 13 3.86 -1.06 7.06
CA ARG A 13 4.57 0.03 6.40
C ARG A 13 4.80 -0.32 4.94
N CYS A 14 4.77 0.69 4.08
CA CYS A 14 5.03 0.54 2.66
C CYS A 14 5.71 1.78 2.09
N ASP A 15 6.39 1.59 0.97
CA ASP A 15 6.89 2.68 0.12
C ASP A 15 5.88 2.87 -1.02
N LEU A 16 5.41 4.10 -1.22
CA LEU A 16 4.50 4.42 -2.31
C LEU A 16 5.28 4.49 -3.62
N VAL A 17 4.77 3.80 -4.64
CA VAL A 17 5.44 3.68 -5.95
C VAL A 17 4.71 4.44 -7.06
N ALA A 18 3.39 4.63 -6.92
CA ALA A 18 2.59 5.34 -7.91
C ALA A 18 1.28 5.86 -7.29
N VAL A 19 0.70 6.90 -7.88
CA VAL A 19 -0.65 7.42 -7.58
C VAL A 19 -1.45 7.41 -8.89
N GLY A 20 -2.51 6.62 -8.95
CA GLY A 20 -3.16 6.31 -10.22
C GLY A 20 -2.14 5.71 -11.20
N ASP A 21 -2.06 6.28 -12.39
CA ASP A 21 -1.14 5.87 -13.45
C ASP A 21 0.21 6.62 -13.41
N GLN A 22 0.39 7.54 -12.47
CA GLN A 22 1.61 8.34 -12.37
C GLN A 22 2.61 7.68 -11.40
N PRO A 23 3.81 7.26 -11.87
CA PRO A 23 4.86 6.79 -10.99
C PRO A 23 5.40 7.93 -10.12
N LEU A 24 5.68 7.63 -8.86
CA LEU A 24 6.25 8.60 -7.93
C LEU A 24 7.79 8.50 -7.95
N ALA A 25 8.45 9.63 -8.17
CA ALA A 25 9.90 9.75 -8.04
C ALA A 25 10.24 10.29 -6.64
N GLY A 26 10.43 9.41 -5.66
CA GLY A 26 10.85 9.81 -4.31
C GLY A 26 10.46 8.82 -3.20
N PRO A 27 11.06 8.96 -2.00
CA PRO A 27 10.80 8.07 -0.87
C PRO A 27 9.51 8.47 -0.13
N PHE A 28 8.36 8.26 -0.77
CA PHE A 28 7.06 8.49 -0.14
C PHE A 28 6.67 7.29 0.73
N ARG A 29 6.40 7.52 2.00
CA ARG A 29 6.06 6.45 2.94
C ARG A 29 4.57 6.36 3.18
N GLY A 30 4.06 5.15 3.27
CA GLY A 30 2.69 4.83 3.61
C GLY A 30 2.59 3.91 4.81
N MET A 31 1.50 4.02 5.55
CA MET A 31 1.17 3.17 6.69
C MET A 31 -0.30 2.74 6.62
N ILE A 32 -0.55 1.45 6.81
CA ILE A 32 -1.90 0.89 6.96
C ILE A 32 -2.03 0.39 8.39
N ARG A 33 -2.99 0.92 9.15
CA ARG A 33 -3.29 0.43 10.50
C ARG A 33 -4.16 -0.81 10.43
N ARG A 34 -4.14 -1.61 11.50
CA ARG A 34 -4.93 -2.84 11.62
C ARG A 34 -6.42 -2.62 11.31
N GLU A 35 -6.99 -1.55 11.85
CA GLU A 35 -8.38 -1.17 11.65
C GLU A 35 -8.69 -0.74 10.20
N ASP A 36 -7.69 -0.39 9.40
CA ASP A 36 -7.88 0.10 8.03
C ASP A 36 -7.67 -1.01 6.96
N ILE A 37 -7.49 -2.26 7.39
CA ILE A 37 -7.25 -3.39 6.48
C ILE A 37 -8.53 -3.90 5.82
N ARG A 38 -9.64 -4.00 6.57
CA ARG A 38 -10.92 -4.57 6.14
C ARG A 38 -12.07 -3.63 6.53
N SER A 39 -13.15 -3.55 5.74
CA SER A 39 -14.33 -2.76 6.12
C SER A 39 -15.08 -3.39 7.29
N THR A 40 -15.21 -4.72 7.27
CA THR A 40 -15.91 -5.50 8.29
C THR A 40 -14.91 -6.18 9.22
N GLN A 41 -15.29 -6.38 10.49
CA GLN A 41 -14.43 -7.00 11.50
C GLN A 41 -13.05 -6.33 11.63
N ARG A 42 -13.02 -4.99 11.67
CA ARG A 42 -11.80 -4.15 11.74
C ARG A 42 -10.84 -4.58 12.86
N ASP A 43 -11.38 -4.99 14.00
CA ASP A 43 -10.61 -5.46 15.16
C ASP A 43 -10.11 -6.91 15.08
N ARG A 44 -10.47 -7.66 14.05
CA ARG A 44 -9.98 -9.04 13.86
C ARG A 44 -8.99 -9.16 12.72
N ALA A 45 -8.77 -8.09 11.96
CA ALA A 45 -7.79 -8.10 10.90
C ALA A 45 -6.39 -8.32 11.49
N GLU A 46 -5.65 -9.27 10.94
CA GLU A 46 -4.26 -9.52 11.31
C GLU A 46 -3.34 -9.05 10.17
N PRO A 47 -2.48 -8.03 10.39
CA PRO A 47 -1.58 -7.54 9.35
C PRO A 47 -0.65 -8.63 8.80
N SER A 48 -0.18 -9.54 9.66
CA SER A 48 0.68 -10.67 9.30
C SER A 48 -0.01 -11.72 8.44
N LEU A 49 -1.33 -11.79 8.41
CA LEU A 49 -2.09 -12.66 7.50
C LEU A 49 -2.62 -11.91 6.27
N SER A 50 -2.55 -10.58 6.29
CA SER A 50 -3.07 -9.73 5.21
C SER A 50 -1.98 -9.37 4.21
N PHE A 51 -0.75 -9.16 4.67
CA PHE A 51 0.35 -8.68 3.86
C PHE A 51 1.64 -9.45 4.17
N ARG A 52 2.63 -9.37 3.27
CA ARG A 52 4.03 -9.69 3.52
C ARG A 52 4.99 -8.67 2.92
N PRO A 53 6.20 -8.53 3.51
CA PRO A 53 7.24 -7.69 2.93
C PRO A 53 7.54 -8.08 1.48
N GLY A 54 7.56 -7.08 0.60
CA GLY A 54 7.70 -7.23 -0.85
C GLY A 54 6.38 -7.33 -1.62
N ASP A 55 5.23 -7.50 -0.95
CA ASP A 55 3.93 -7.48 -1.63
C ASP A 55 3.66 -6.09 -2.23
N LEU A 56 3.07 -6.06 -3.43
CA LEU A 56 2.56 -4.86 -4.07
C LEU A 56 1.07 -4.71 -3.76
N ILE A 57 0.68 -3.55 -3.26
CA ILE A 57 -0.68 -3.26 -2.82
C ILE A 57 -1.31 -2.07 -3.53
N ARG A 58 -2.62 -2.16 -3.73
CA ARG A 58 -3.50 -1.02 -4.04
C ARG A 58 -4.19 -0.58 -2.75
N ALA A 59 -4.08 0.70 -2.43
CA ALA A 59 -4.65 1.28 -1.22
C ALA A 59 -5.11 2.72 -1.51
N ARG A 60 -6.07 3.20 -0.72
CA ARG A 60 -6.56 4.57 -0.76
C ARG A 60 -5.89 5.40 0.33
N VAL A 61 -5.51 6.63 0.01
CA VAL A 61 -5.01 7.59 1.00
C VAL A 61 -6.18 8.08 1.85
N ILE A 62 -6.03 8.01 3.17
CA ILE A 62 -6.99 8.56 4.15
C ILE A 62 -6.54 9.95 4.58
N ASN A 63 -5.29 10.07 5.02
CA ASN A 63 -4.73 11.29 5.61
C ASN A 63 -3.22 11.33 5.45
N LEU A 64 -2.62 12.48 5.72
CA LEU A 64 -1.17 12.65 5.80
C LEU A 64 -0.74 12.82 7.27
N ILE A 65 0.27 12.07 7.69
CA ILE A 65 0.82 12.08 9.04
C ILE A 65 2.26 12.58 8.95
N GLY A 66 2.51 13.82 9.36
CA GLY A 66 3.83 14.44 9.33
C GLY A 66 3.73 15.89 9.80
N HIS A 67 4.77 16.36 10.48
CA HIS A 67 4.82 17.67 11.11
C HIS A 67 4.85 18.79 10.06
N VAL A 68 3.89 19.72 10.11
CA VAL A 68 4.08 21.08 9.59
C VAL A 68 5.10 21.73 10.52
N ALA A 69 6.39 21.68 10.15
CA ALA A 69 7.38 22.55 10.76
C ALA A 69 6.98 23.99 10.45
N GLY A 70 6.90 24.83 11.49
CA GLY A 70 6.12 26.06 11.51
C GLY A 70 6.34 27.00 10.32
N GLY A 71 5.23 27.39 9.70
CA GLY A 71 5.12 28.61 8.91
C GLY A 71 4.16 29.55 9.64
N HIS A 72 4.63 30.76 9.98
CA HIS A 72 3.83 31.80 10.64
C HIS A 72 2.49 32.01 9.92
N PRO A 73 1.37 32.26 10.63
CA PRO A 73 0.16 32.76 9.99
C PRO A 73 0.43 34.20 9.53
N SER A 74 0.95 34.37 8.32
CA SER A 74 1.00 35.68 7.68
C SER A 74 -0.42 36.07 7.29
N THR A 75 -0.96 37.01 8.06
CA THR A 75 -2.19 37.74 7.84
C THR A 75 -2.20 38.35 6.44
N SER A 76 -3.06 37.85 5.54
CA SER A 76 -3.59 38.65 4.44
C SER A 76 -5.09 38.40 4.33
N LEU A 77 -5.82 39.51 4.40
CA LEU A 77 -7.27 39.70 4.57
C LEU A 77 -8.20 39.02 3.52
N PRO A 78 -9.52 38.98 3.79
CA PRO A 78 -10.43 37.96 3.28
C PRO A 78 -11.10 38.35 1.97
N GLY A 79 -11.37 37.35 1.13
CA GLY A 79 -12.18 37.47 -0.07
C GLY A 79 -13.07 36.24 -0.21
N ILE A 80 -14.30 36.37 0.29
CA ILE A 80 -15.53 35.63 -0.04
C ILE A 80 -15.32 34.35 -0.88
N ALA A 81 -15.32 33.18 -0.25
CA ALA A 81 -15.67 31.91 -0.90
C ALA A 81 -16.06 30.86 0.14
N SER A 82 -17.04 30.03 -0.23
CA SER A 82 -17.81 29.09 0.59
C SER A 82 -16.96 28.08 1.39
N PRO A 83 -17.38 27.71 2.62
CA PRO A 83 -16.58 26.89 3.55
C PRO A 83 -16.30 25.45 3.07
N ASP A 84 -17.07 24.93 2.12
CA ASP A 84 -16.94 23.53 1.68
C ASP A 84 -15.89 23.32 0.57
N VAL A 85 -15.52 24.38 -0.16
CA VAL A 85 -14.57 24.28 -1.29
C VAL A 85 -13.14 24.57 -0.83
N GLU A 86 -12.94 25.43 0.17
CA GLU A 86 -11.63 25.70 0.77
C GLU A 86 -11.01 24.48 1.45
N ALA A 87 -11.81 23.61 2.07
CA ALA A 87 -11.33 22.37 2.67
C ALA A 87 -10.76 21.41 1.60
N ILE A 88 -11.43 21.32 0.45
CA ILE A 88 -11.04 20.45 -0.67
C ILE A 88 -9.78 21.00 -1.36
N ILE A 89 -9.71 22.31 -1.60
CA ILE A 89 -8.54 22.97 -2.19
C ILE A 89 -7.35 22.99 -1.21
N GLY A 90 -7.61 23.18 0.09
CA GLY A 90 -6.57 23.17 1.14
C GLY A 90 -5.91 21.81 1.28
N SER A 91 -6.69 20.73 1.15
CA SER A 91 -6.17 19.35 1.14
C SER A 91 -5.30 19.08 -0.10
N ALA A 92 -5.76 19.50 -1.28
CA ALA A 92 -5.01 19.35 -2.52
C ALA A 92 -3.71 20.18 -2.51
N ARG A 93 -3.74 21.41 -1.98
CA ARG A 93 -2.57 22.29 -1.85
C ARG A 93 -1.59 21.77 -0.81
N ALA A 94 -2.05 21.17 0.29
CA ALA A 94 -1.18 20.55 1.28
C ALA A 94 -0.48 19.30 0.71
N VAL A 95 -1.19 18.49 -0.08
CA VAL A 95 -0.59 17.35 -0.80
C VAL A 95 0.40 17.83 -1.85
N ALA A 96 0.04 18.83 -2.66
CA ALA A 96 0.92 19.41 -3.66
C ALA A 96 2.14 20.07 -3.00
N ALA A 97 1.97 20.87 -1.94
CA ALA A 97 3.06 21.52 -1.22
C ALA A 97 3.96 20.50 -0.51
N ALA A 98 3.43 19.42 0.04
CA ALA A 98 4.23 18.32 0.58
C ALA A 98 5.05 17.61 -0.51
N VAL A 99 4.50 17.50 -1.72
CA VAL A 99 5.21 16.96 -2.90
C VAL A 99 6.30 17.93 -3.38
N THR A 100 6.04 19.23 -3.40
CA THR A 100 7.02 20.25 -3.83
C THR A 100 8.11 20.51 -2.80
N SER A 101 7.80 20.52 -1.50
CA SER A 101 8.77 20.70 -0.41
C SER A 101 9.69 19.48 -0.19
N ALA A 102 9.40 18.35 -0.82
CA ALA A 102 10.32 17.21 -0.84
C ALA A 102 11.50 17.42 -1.81
N ILE A 103 11.41 18.42 -2.70
CA ILE A 103 12.43 18.71 -3.73
C ILE A 103 13.53 19.63 -3.17
N ASP A 104 13.23 20.45 -2.15
CA ASP A 104 14.19 21.30 -1.45
C ASP A 104 14.04 21.08 0.07
N SER A 105 14.84 20.18 0.67
CA SER A 105 15.35 20.22 2.07
C SER A 105 15.73 18.83 2.59
N SER A 106 17.01 18.63 2.83
CA SER A 106 17.66 17.38 3.22
C SER A 106 17.45 16.90 4.68
N SER A 107 16.45 17.38 5.45
CA SER A 107 16.24 16.93 6.85
C SER A 107 14.85 17.23 7.44
N ALA A 108 13.79 17.27 6.64
CA ALA A 108 12.42 17.20 7.16
C ALA A 108 11.93 15.75 7.11
N SER A 109 11.35 15.23 8.21
CA SER A 109 10.71 13.91 8.22
C SER A 109 9.66 13.86 7.11
N SER A 110 9.94 13.15 6.00
CA SER A 110 9.00 13.02 4.90
C SER A 110 7.64 12.57 5.43
N PRO A 111 6.55 13.25 5.05
CA PRO A 111 5.26 12.96 5.62
C PRO A 111 4.82 11.53 5.23
N THR A 112 4.21 10.83 6.18
CA THR A 112 3.74 9.46 6.01
C THR A 112 2.25 9.45 5.69
N CYS A 113 1.86 8.90 4.55
CA CYS A 113 0.46 8.74 4.20
C CYS A 113 -0.20 7.64 5.04
N LEU A 114 -1.31 7.95 5.70
CA LEU A 114 -2.22 6.95 6.25
C LEU A 114 -3.07 6.37 5.12
N LEU A 115 -3.10 5.05 5.01
CA LEU A 115 -3.73 4.33 3.92
C LEU A 115 -4.77 3.33 4.43
N SER A 116 -5.77 3.04 3.58
CA SER A 116 -6.77 2.00 3.81
C SER A 116 -6.84 1.02 2.64
N THR A 117 -7.03 -0.26 2.99
CA THR A 117 -7.36 -1.35 2.05
C THR A 117 -8.74 -1.94 2.34
N ALA A 118 -9.60 -1.21 3.04
CA ALA A 118 -10.90 -1.68 3.52
C ALA A 118 -11.94 -1.93 2.41
N GLU A 119 -11.56 -1.94 1.14
CA GLU A 119 -12.45 -2.15 0.00
C GLU A 119 -12.13 -3.47 -0.71
N PRO A 120 -13.09 -4.04 -1.47
CA PRO A 120 -12.87 -5.29 -2.19
C PRO A 120 -11.77 -5.18 -3.25
N GLU A 121 -11.66 -4.03 -3.91
CA GLU A 121 -10.65 -3.79 -4.96
C GLU A 121 -9.31 -3.28 -4.40
N LEU A 122 -9.17 -3.19 -3.08
CA LEU A 122 -7.95 -2.74 -2.41
C LEU A 122 -7.34 -3.89 -1.60
N GLY A 123 -6.02 -3.94 -1.56
CA GLY A 123 -5.26 -5.05 -1.00
C GLY A 123 -4.06 -5.43 -1.87
N VAL A 124 -3.60 -6.67 -1.70
CA VAL A 124 -2.48 -7.26 -2.43
C VAL A 124 -2.89 -7.53 -3.88
N VAL A 125 -2.12 -6.96 -4.80
CA VAL A 125 -2.29 -7.10 -6.25
C VAL A 125 -1.24 -8.07 -6.81
N LEU A 126 -0.02 -8.01 -6.27
CA LEU A 126 1.06 -8.94 -6.60
C LEU A 126 1.73 -9.38 -5.30
N GLY A 127 1.72 -10.69 -5.07
CA GLY A 127 2.40 -11.33 -3.95
C GLY A 127 3.39 -12.36 -4.47
N ILE A 128 4.44 -12.61 -3.70
CA ILE A 128 5.49 -13.56 -4.07
C ILE A 128 5.47 -14.73 -3.10
N GLY A 129 5.53 -15.95 -3.64
CA GLY A 129 5.79 -17.16 -2.88
C GLY A 129 7.18 -17.08 -2.28
N ARG A 130 7.30 -16.93 -0.96
CA ARG A 130 8.55 -17.23 -0.26
C ARG A 130 8.36 -18.51 0.52
N PRO A 131 9.32 -19.44 0.46
CA PRO A 131 9.29 -20.58 1.37
C PRO A 131 9.33 -20.08 2.81
N PRO A 132 8.70 -20.78 3.77
CA PRO A 132 8.90 -20.48 5.18
C PRO A 132 10.41 -20.54 5.48
N LEU A 133 10.89 -19.66 6.36
CA LEU A 133 12.31 -19.45 6.73
C LEU A 133 13.05 -20.70 7.25
N SER A 134 12.42 -21.87 7.26
CA SER A 134 12.99 -23.14 7.68
C SER A 134 13.85 -23.76 6.57
N GLY A 135 15.00 -23.15 6.31
CA GLY A 135 16.31 -23.71 5.85
C GLY A 135 16.41 -24.90 4.89
N THR A 136 15.35 -25.38 4.26
CA THR A 136 15.31 -26.62 3.46
C THR A 136 14.77 -26.33 2.05
N SER A 137 15.19 -25.20 1.49
CA SER A 137 14.79 -24.76 0.16
C SER A 137 15.87 -25.16 -0.84
N SER A 138 15.75 -26.34 -1.45
CA SER A 138 16.33 -26.57 -2.80
C SER A 138 15.87 -27.84 -3.52
N ILE A 139 15.26 -28.85 -2.89
CA ILE A 139 15.18 -30.16 -3.56
C ILE A 139 13.79 -30.52 -4.12
N PHE A 140 12.67 -30.09 -3.51
CA PHE A 140 11.34 -30.40 -4.05
C PHE A 140 10.33 -29.28 -3.77
N GLY A 141 9.84 -28.57 -4.81
CA GLY A 141 8.66 -27.71 -4.69
C GLY A 141 8.88 -26.25 -4.23
N SER A 142 9.98 -25.62 -4.64
CA SER A 142 10.27 -24.23 -4.30
C SER A 142 9.17 -23.29 -4.80
N THR A 143 8.43 -22.67 -3.89
CA THR A 143 7.60 -21.47 -4.17
C THR A 143 8.48 -20.25 -4.51
N GLY A 144 9.81 -20.44 -4.49
CA GLY A 144 10.87 -19.44 -4.48
C GLY A 144 10.71 -18.35 -5.53
N GLY A 145 10.16 -17.22 -5.09
CA GLY A 145 10.15 -16.01 -5.88
C GLY A 145 9.03 -15.95 -6.93
N LEU A 146 8.22 -17.00 -7.08
CA LEU A 146 7.17 -17.02 -8.10
C LEU A 146 6.02 -16.09 -7.75
N PRO A 147 5.42 -15.40 -8.74
CA PRO A 147 4.19 -14.66 -8.54
C PRO A 147 3.08 -15.62 -8.10
N LEU A 148 2.35 -15.22 -7.06
CA LEU A 148 1.17 -15.93 -6.61
C LEU A 148 -0.04 -15.49 -7.42
N VAL A 149 -0.98 -16.40 -7.62
CA VAL A 149 -2.24 -16.15 -8.32
C VAL A 149 -3.34 -15.89 -7.28
N PRO A 150 -4.16 -14.83 -7.44
CA PRO A 150 -5.36 -14.63 -6.64
C PRO A 150 -6.30 -15.84 -6.71
N SER A 151 -6.58 -16.49 -5.57
CA SER A 151 -7.58 -17.58 -5.52
C SER A 151 -8.86 -17.15 -4.82
N SER A 152 -8.76 -16.30 -3.79
CA SER A 152 -9.90 -15.74 -3.07
C SER A 152 -9.53 -14.38 -2.48
N TRP A 153 -10.48 -13.71 -1.81
CA TRP A 153 -10.21 -12.42 -1.14
C TRP A 153 -9.25 -12.55 0.06
N THR A 154 -8.98 -13.76 0.53
CA THR A 154 -8.15 -14.03 1.70
C THR A 154 -6.93 -14.90 1.41
N GLU A 155 -6.80 -15.41 0.19
CA GLU A 155 -5.75 -16.36 -0.18
C GLU A 155 -5.23 -16.11 -1.60
N MET A 156 -3.92 -16.27 -1.75
CA MET A 156 -3.25 -16.45 -3.03
C MET A 156 -2.63 -17.84 -3.10
N VAL A 157 -2.52 -18.40 -4.29
CA VAL A 157 -1.97 -19.74 -4.50
C VAL A 157 -0.73 -19.67 -5.37
N CYS A 158 0.29 -20.44 -5.03
CA CYS A 158 1.40 -20.67 -5.95
C CYS A 158 0.94 -21.63 -7.06
N PRO A 159 0.99 -21.23 -8.35
CA PRO A 159 0.48 -22.06 -9.44
C PRO A 159 1.28 -23.36 -9.63
N ARG A 160 2.54 -23.41 -9.17
CA ARG A 160 3.41 -24.59 -9.31
C ARG A 160 3.23 -25.62 -8.20
N SER A 161 3.25 -25.18 -6.93
CA SER A 161 3.17 -26.08 -5.78
C SER A 161 1.75 -26.25 -5.24
N MET A 162 0.80 -25.45 -5.73
CA MET A 162 -0.57 -25.31 -5.19
C MET A 162 -0.61 -24.88 -3.72
N ALA A 163 0.51 -24.41 -3.17
CA ALA A 163 0.58 -23.93 -1.79
C ALA A 163 -0.24 -22.64 -1.63
N LYS A 164 -1.07 -22.59 -0.58
CA LYS A 164 -1.92 -21.45 -0.23
C LYS A 164 -1.18 -20.49 0.69
N PHE A 165 -1.32 -19.20 0.41
CA PHE A 165 -0.73 -18.12 1.17
C PHE A 165 -1.82 -17.13 1.60
N PRO A 166 -1.99 -16.88 2.91
CA PRO A 166 -2.98 -15.91 3.38
C PRO A 166 -2.54 -14.50 2.99
N ARG A 167 -3.43 -13.74 2.34
CA ARG A 167 -3.26 -12.33 1.95
C ARG A 167 -4.62 -11.63 1.89
N LYS A 168 -4.70 -10.32 2.13
CA LYS A 168 -5.88 -9.51 1.81
C LYS A 168 -5.82 -9.17 0.33
N VAL A 169 -6.37 -10.04 -0.50
CA VAL A 169 -6.24 -9.93 -1.95
C VAL A 169 -7.20 -8.87 -2.48
N ALA A 170 -6.69 -8.02 -3.38
CA ALA A 170 -7.52 -7.08 -4.12
C ALA A 170 -8.26 -7.82 -5.24
N LYS A 171 -9.53 -7.48 -5.49
CA LYS A 171 -10.19 -7.87 -6.72
C LYS A 171 -9.50 -7.18 -7.90
N VAL A 172 -8.94 -7.97 -8.81
CA VAL A 172 -8.21 -7.51 -10.00
C VAL A 172 -8.92 -7.96 -11.28
N PRO A 173 -8.77 -7.24 -12.40
CA PRO A 173 -9.27 -7.68 -13.70
C PRO A 173 -8.67 -9.02 -14.14
N ASN A 174 -9.41 -9.77 -14.97
CA ASN A 174 -8.99 -11.09 -15.44
C ASN A 174 -7.69 -11.04 -16.25
N GLU A 175 -7.46 -9.97 -17.01
CA GLU A 175 -6.22 -9.78 -17.79
C GLU A 175 -4.96 -9.90 -16.94
N LEU A 176 -4.99 -9.35 -15.71
CA LEU A 176 -3.85 -9.47 -14.80
C LEU A 176 -3.67 -10.91 -14.31
N ILE A 177 -4.76 -11.64 -14.08
CA ILE A 177 -4.73 -13.05 -13.67
C ILE A 177 -4.08 -13.89 -14.78
N ASP A 178 -4.45 -13.66 -16.04
CA ASP A 178 -3.90 -14.37 -17.19
C ASP A 178 -2.39 -14.10 -17.37
N ILE A 179 -1.94 -12.87 -17.11
CA ILE A 179 -0.51 -12.51 -17.10
C ILE A 179 0.24 -13.25 -15.98
N LEU A 180 -0.34 -13.34 -14.78
CA LEU A 180 0.30 -14.07 -13.65
C LEU A 180 0.38 -15.57 -13.92
N LEU A 181 -0.63 -16.14 -14.57
CA LEU A 181 -0.63 -17.55 -14.97
C LEU A 181 0.40 -17.83 -16.07
N SER A 182 0.47 -16.98 -17.10
CA SER A 182 1.43 -17.15 -18.21
C SER A 182 2.89 -16.96 -17.78
N SER A 183 3.16 -16.03 -16.86
CA SER A 183 4.51 -15.82 -16.31
C SER A 183 5.01 -16.96 -15.40
N SER A 184 4.12 -17.85 -14.96
CA SER A 184 4.45 -18.97 -14.08
C SER A 184 4.79 -20.28 -14.82
N SER A 185 4.58 -20.30 -16.15
CA SER A 185 4.79 -21.46 -17.02
C SER A 185 6.22 -21.59 -17.57
N TYR A 186 7.15 -20.72 -17.13
CA TYR A 186 8.57 -20.75 -17.50
C TYR A 186 9.47 -21.33 -16.39
#